data_AF-A0AA88IKF3-F1
#
_entry.id   AF-A0AA88IKF3-F1
#
_cell.length_a   1.000
_cell.length_b   1.000
_cell.length_c   1.000
_cell.angle_alpha   90.00
_cell.angle_beta   90.00
_cell.angle_gamma   90.00
#
_symmetry.space_group_name_H-M   'P 1'
#
loop_
_entity.id
_entity.type
_entity.pdbx_description
1 polymer ?
#
loop_
_entity_poly.entity_id
_entity_poly.type
_entity_poly.pdbx_seq_one_letter_code
_entity_poly.pdbx_strand_id
1 'polypeptide(L)'
;MLGGATRREKKEQIAVLDSKLQKEEVAFLQWKGLPHDQIEELLHLSTDEIQWKLKEALNFRNYQSCMKEAAILDYHLCSFLWAKEANFTPTQISFSIAVLHMLLDNIREKRMSLVENLMEFAKALAAACQGLTSEEETTSLLDTEEATKLINYIKKSLFQKYRLYELLLTTPREKLLTGTERTIDLFSWQDGFTPLEEGISTHIYSQ
;
A
#
# COMPACT_ATOMS: atom_id res chain seq x y z
N MET A 1 6.04 -44.35 -37.51
CA MET A 1 4.95 -44.72 -36.59
C MET A 1 4.98 -43.72 -35.45
N LEU A 2 4.04 -42.77 -35.43
CA LEU A 2 3.93 -41.74 -34.39
C LEU A 2 3.02 -42.30 -33.28
N GLY A 3 3.63 -42.65 -32.14
CA GLY A 3 2.92 -43.12 -30.96
C GLY A 3 2.03 -42.02 -30.39
N GLY A 4 0.72 -42.21 -30.48
CA GLY A 4 -0.25 -41.31 -29.87
C GLY A 4 -0.27 -41.50 -28.36
N ALA A 5 -0.02 -40.42 -27.62
CA ALA A 5 -0.14 -40.39 -26.17
C ALA A 5 -1.54 -40.86 -25.73
N THR A 6 -1.54 -41.79 -24.80
CA THR A 6 -2.74 -42.51 -24.37
C THR A 6 -3.65 -41.57 -23.58
N ARG A 7 -4.98 -41.71 -23.73
CA ARG A 7 -6.01 -40.88 -23.04
C ARG A 7 -5.82 -40.80 -21.51
N ARG A 8 -5.12 -41.77 -20.92
CA ARG A 8 -4.74 -41.82 -19.49
C ARG A 8 -3.61 -40.83 -19.15
N GLU A 9 -2.56 -40.77 -19.96
CA GLU A 9 -1.43 -39.86 -19.77
C GLU A 9 -1.86 -38.40 -19.92
N LYS A 10 -2.79 -38.11 -20.84
CA LYS A 10 -3.34 -36.76 -21.00
C LYS A 10 -4.20 -36.34 -19.79
N LYS A 11 -4.88 -37.29 -19.14
CA LYS A 11 -5.70 -37.05 -17.95
C LYS A 11 -4.86 -36.90 -16.68
N GLU A 12 -3.78 -37.67 -16.57
CA GLU A 12 -2.75 -37.50 -15.53
C GLU A 12 -1.98 -36.20 -15.69
N GLN A 13 -1.61 -35.81 -16.91
CA GLN A 13 -0.94 -34.52 -17.13
C GLN A 13 -1.84 -33.33 -16.80
N ILE A 14 -3.14 -33.42 -17.11
CA ILE A 14 -4.11 -32.39 -16.71
C ILE A 14 -4.28 -32.39 -15.18
N ALA A 15 -4.42 -33.54 -14.52
CA ALA A 15 -4.53 -33.60 -13.06
C ALA A 15 -3.25 -33.15 -12.34
N VAL A 16 -2.07 -33.40 -12.92
CA VAL A 16 -0.77 -32.94 -12.40
C VAL A 16 -0.58 -31.44 -12.64
N LEU A 17 -1.10 -30.90 -13.75
CA LEU A 17 -1.08 -29.46 -14.02
C LEU A 17 -2.07 -28.71 -13.13
N ASP A 18 -3.27 -29.28 -12.92
CA ASP A 18 -4.33 -28.74 -12.07
C ASP A 18 -3.92 -28.80 -10.59
N SER A 19 -3.29 -29.90 -10.15
CA SER A 19 -2.73 -29.99 -8.79
C SER A 19 -1.45 -29.16 -8.59
N LYS A 20 -0.69 -28.84 -9.66
CA LYS A 20 0.42 -27.88 -9.59
C LYS A 20 -0.07 -26.43 -9.54
N LEU A 21 -1.10 -26.08 -10.32
CA LEU A 21 -1.80 -24.80 -10.23
C LEU A 21 -2.39 -24.63 -8.83
N GLN A 22 -3.06 -25.66 -8.29
CA GLN A 22 -3.58 -25.65 -6.92
C GLN A 22 -2.48 -25.63 -5.84
N LYS A 23 -1.30 -26.22 -6.07
CA LYS A 23 -0.18 -26.16 -5.11
C LYS A 23 0.58 -24.84 -5.10
N GLU A 24 0.59 -24.10 -6.22
CA GLU A 24 1.14 -22.74 -6.25
C GLU A 24 0.13 -21.67 -5.78
N GLU A 25 -1.18 -21.95 -5.82
CA GLU A 25 -2.24 -20.99 -5.49
C GLU A 25 -2.65 -20.88 -4.01
N VAL A 26 -2.11 -21.70 -3.10
CA VAL A 26 -2.52 -21.69 -1.67
C VAL A 26 -1.43 -21.14 -0.74
N ALA A 27 -0.31 -20.64 -1.27
CA ALA A 27 0.64 -19.91 -0.46
C ALA A 27 0.05 -18.55 -0.08
N PHE A 28 -0.32 -18.39 1.19
CA PHE A 28 -0.74 -17.10 1.73
C PHE A 28 0.25 -16.01 1.34
N LEU A 29 -0.29 -14.89 0.85
CA LEU A 29 0.52 -13.77 0.42
C LEU A 29 1.25 -13.21 1.65
N GLN A 30 2.57 -13.38 1.68
CA GLN A 30 3.44 -12.88 2.74
C GLN A 30 4.43 -11.91 2.13
N TRP A 31 4.57 -10.74 2.74
CA TRP A 31 5.56 -9.78 2.32
C TRP A 31 6.93 -10.18 2.87
N LYS A 32 7.87 -10.50 1.97
CA LYS A 32 9.23 -10.92 2.33
C LYS A 32 10.00 -9.88 3.14
N GLY A 33 9.65 -8.60 3.03
CA GLY A 33 10.28 -7.52 3.78
C GLY A 33 9.87 -7.46 5.25
N LEU A 34 8.76 -8.11 5.63
CA LEU A 34 8.25 -8.10 7.00
C LEU A 34 7.73 -9.49 7.40
N PRO A 35 8.62 -10.40 7.85
CA PRO A 35 8.24 -11.74 8.28
C PRO A 35 7.32 -11.71 9.51
N HIS A 36 6.60 -12.80 9.72
CA HIS A 36 5.57 -12.92 10.77
C HIS A 36 6.09 -12.59 12.18
N ASP A 37 7.27 -13.09 12.53
CA ASP A 37 7.91 -12.84 13.84
C ASP A 37 8.14 -11.33 14.10
N GLN A 38 8.34 -10.53 13.04
CA GLN A 38 8.48 -9.08 13.17
C GLN A 38 7.13 -8.38 13.33
N ILE A 39 6.03 -8.95 12.83
CA ILE A 39 4.68 -8.39 12.99
C ILE A 39 4.30 -8.40 14.47
N GLU A 40 4.54 -9.50 15.17
CA GLU A 40 4.25 -9.60 16.61
C GLU A 40 5.05 -8.59 17.42
N GLU A 41 6.34 -8.42 17.11
CA GLU A 41 7.18 -7.41 17.76
C GLU A 41 6.65 -5.99 17.52
N LEU A 42 6.25 -5.67 16.27
CA LEU A 42 5.71 -4.36 15.88
C LEU A 42 4.43 -3.99 16.63
N LEU A 43 3.63 -4.96 17.08
CA LEU A 43 2.38 -4.70 17.79
C LEU A 43 2.60 -3.97 19.12
N HIS A 44 3.77 -4.13 19.73
CA HIS A 44 4.12 -3.55 21.02
C HIS A 44 4.90 -2.22 20.93
N LEU A 45 5.26 -1.81 19.72
CA LEU A 45 6.06 -0.60 19.49
C LEU A 45 5.19 0.65 19.36
N SER A 46 5.84 1.81 19.55
CA SER A 46 5.27 3.12 19.25
C SER A 46 5.18 3.37 17.73
N THR A 47 4.36 4.35 17.33
CA THR A 47 4.19 4.73 15.93
C THR A 47 5.51 5.09 15.24
N ASP A 48 6.40 5.80 15.93
CA ASP A 48 7.68 6.24 15.38
C ASP A 48 8.63 5.06 15.14
N GLU A 49 8.64 4.09 16.06
CA GLU A 49 9.43 2.85 15.94
C GLU A 49 8.91 1.96 14.81
N ILE A 50 7.59 1.83 14.66
CA ILE A 50 6.96 1.10 13.54
C ILE A 50 7.35 1.76 12.22
N GLN A 51 7.23 3.09 12.13
CA GLN A 51 7.61 3.84 10.93
C GLN A 51 9.08 3.62 10.57
N TRP A 52 9.97 3.64 11.57
CA TRP A 52 11.39 3.37 11.37
C TRP A 52 11.64 1.95 10.85
N LYS A 53 11.03 0.92 11.46
CA LYS A 53 11.18 -0.47 10.99
C LYS A 53 10.64 -0.68 9.58
N LEU A 54 9.48 -0.09 9.25
CA LEU A 54 8.92 -0.15 7.89
C LEU A 54 9.82 0.52 6.86
N LYS A 55 10.44 1.66 7.22
CA LYS A 55 11.40 2.34 6.37
C LYS A 55 12.61 1.44 6.07
N GLU A 56 13.16 0.76 7.08
CA GLU A 56 14.27 -0.16 6.89
C GLU A 56 13.87 -1.37 6.03
N ALA A 57 12.68 -1.96 6.27
CA ALA A 57 12.13 -3.06 5.47
C ALA A 57 11.91 -2.68 3.99
N LEU A 58 11.53 -1.43 3.71
CA LEU A 58 11.35 -0.89 2.36
C LEU A 58 12.67 -0.38 1.74
N ASN A 59 13.77 -0.34 2.50
CA ASN A 59 15.06 0.22 2.11
C ASN A 59 14.95 1.68 1.59
N PHE A 60 14.08 2.48 2.20
CA PHE A 60 13.88 3.89 1.84
C PHE A 60 14.91 4.78 2.53
N ARG A 61 15.62 5.58 1.73
CA ARG A 61 16.71 6.45 2.22
C ARG A 61 16.36 7.93 2.13
N ASN A 62 15.41 8.28 1.28
CA ASN A 62 15.10 9.65 0.90
C ASN A 62 13.64 10.01 1.19
N TYR A 63 12.92 9.26 2.02
CA TYR A 63 11.49 9.52 2.30
C TYR A 63 11.18 10.95 2.78
N GLN A 64 12.15 11.67 3.36
CA GLN A 64 11.99 13.08 3.74
C GLN A 64 11.98 14.05 2.53
N SER A 65 12.61 13.69 1.41
CA SER A 65 12.76 14.52 0.21
C SER A 65 12.09 13.92 -1.03
N CYS A 66 11.77 12.63 -1.01
CA CYS A 66 11.13 11.88 -2.08
C CYS A 66 9.66 11.61 -1.72
N MET A 67 8.75 12.33 -2.37
CA MET A 67 7.30 12.20 -2.16
C MET A 67 6.78 10.77 -2.42
N LYS A 68 7.42 10.01 -3.32
CA LYS A 68 7.05 8.62 -3.59
C LYS A 68 7.36 7.71 -2.41
N GLU A 69 8.60 7.76 -1.92
CA GLU A 69 9.02 7.00 -0.74
C GLU A 69 8.18 7.39 0.48
N ALA A 70 7.94 8.69 0.67
CA ALA A 70 7.10 9.20 1.75
C ALA A 70 5.69 8.60 1.71
N ALA A 71 5.02 8.67 0.56
CA ALA A 71 3.65 8.20 0.42
C ALA A 71 3.53 6.68 0.55
N ILE A 72 4.51 5.91 0.05
CA ILE A 72 4.52 4.46 0.22
C ILE A 72 4.73 4.10 1.70
N LEU A 73 5.67 4.76 2.37
CA LEU A 73 5.94 4.51 3.80
C LEU A 73 4.73 4.85 4.66
N ASP A 74 4.13 6.02 4.44
CA ASP A 74 2.92 6.47 5.13
C ASP A 74 1.77 5.48 4.92
N TYR A 75 1.59 4.99 3.70
CA TYR A 75 0.56 4.01 3.40
C TYR A 75 0.77 2.67 4.14
N HIS A 76 2.02 2.18 4.24
CA HIS A 76 2.31 0.96 5.00
C HIS A 76 2.06 1.18 6.51
N LEU A 77 2.48 2.34 7.05
CA LEU A 77 2.27 2.69 8.45
C LEU A 77 0.77 2.78 8.79
N CYS A 78 0.01 3.57 8.04
CA CYS A 78 -1.44 3.71 8.23
C CYS A 78 -2.16 2.37 8.09
N SER A 79 -1.68 1.49 7.22
CA SER A 79 -2.26 0.16 7.04
C SER A 79 -2.00 -0.77 8.22
N PHE A 80 -0.78 -0.77 8.73
CA PHE A 80 -0.43 -1.55 9.93
C PHE A 80 -1.27 -1.09 11.12
N LEU A 81 -1.31 0.24 11.36
CA LEU A 81 -2.08 0.81 12.47
C LEU A 81 -3.57 0.52 12.34
N TRP A 82 -4.14 0.68 11.15
CA TRP A 82 -5.54 0.34 10.90
C TRP A 82 -5.83 -1.14 11.17
N ALA A 83 -4.98 -2.06 10.71
CA ALA A 83 -5.19 -3.50 10.91
C ALA A 83 -5.13 -3.87 12.40
N LYS A 84 -4.21 -3.24 13.14
CA LYS A 84 -4.14 -3.34 14.61
C LYS A 84 -5.42 -2.83 15.27
N GLU A 85 -5.92 -1.65 14.88
CA GLU A 85 -7.17 -1.07 15.40
C GLU A 85 -8.41 -1.90 15.03
N ALA A 86 -8.38 -2.60 13.89
CA ALA A 86 -9.42 -3.52 13.45
C ALA A 86 -9.43 -4.85 14.22
N ASN A 87 -8.52 -5.05 15.18
CA ASN A 87 -8.31 -6.26 15.98
C ASN A 87 -7.97 -7.50 15.14
N PHE A 88 -7.25 -7.32 14.03
CA PHE A 88 -6.76 -8.44 13.24
C PHE A 88 -5.68 -9.21 14.01
N THR A 89 -5.65 -10.52 13.86
CA THR A 89 -4.57 -11.38 14.37
C THR A 89 -3.25 -11.04 13.68
N PRO A 90 -2.07 -11.37 14.27
CA PRO A 90 -0.78 -11.14 13.62
C PRO A 90 -0.70 -11.72 12.20
N THR A 91 -1.31 -12.88 11.96
CA THR A 91 -1.38 -13.52 10.64
C THR A 91 -2.21 -12.71 9.66
N GLN A 92 -3.37 -12.21 10.08
CA GLN A 92 -4.24 -11.35 9.27
C GLN A 92 -3.61 -9.98 8.99
N ILE A 93 -2.88 -9.40 9.95
CA ILE A 93 -2.11 -8.16 9.77
C ILE A 93 -1.02 -8.38 8.72
N SER A 94 -0.25 -9.46 8.84
CA SER A 94 0.79 -9.83 7.88
C SER A 94 0.21 -9.97 6.47
N PHE A 95 -0.89 -10.72 6.32
CA PHE A 95 -1.59 -10.86 5.05
C PHE A 95 -2.09 -9.52 4.50
N SER A 96 -2.71 -8.70 5.34
CA SER A 96 -3.25 -7.40 4.93
C SER A 96 -2.15 -6.50 4.37
N ILE A 97 -1.04 -6.36 5.09
CA ILE A 97 0.12 -5.56 4.66
C ILE A 97 0.71 -6.12 3.36
N ALA A 98 0.78 -7.44 3.22
CA ALA A 98 1.28 -8.07 2.02
C ALA A 98 0.39 -7.80 0.79
N VAL A 99 -0.93 -7.86 0.96
CA VAL A 99 -1.89 -7.44 -0.08
C VAL A 99 -1.67 -5.99 -0.46
N LEU A 100 -1.57 -5.09 0.52
CA LEU A 100 -1.35 -3.67 0.27
C LEU A 100 -0.04 -3.39 -0.47
N HIS A 101 1.04 -4.07 -0.08
CA HIS A 101 2.32 -4.01 -0.77
C HIS A 101 2.20 -4.45 -2.23
N MET A 102 1.54 -5.59 -2.48
CA MET A 102 1.25 -6.08 -3.83
C MET A 102 0.47 -5.07 -4.65
N LEU A 103 -0.57 -4.44 -4.08
CA LEU A 103 -1.39 -3.47 -4.80
C LEU A 103 -0.59 -2.21 -5.21
N LEU A 104 0.30 -1.73 -4.33
CA LEU A 104 1.19 -0.62 -4.65
C LEU A 104 2.24 -0.99 -5.70
N ASP A 105 2.83 -2.19 -5.60
CA ASP A 105 3.80 -2.69 -6.59
C ASP A 105 3.15 -2.92 -7.96
N ASN A 106 1.89 -3.37 -8.00
CA ASN A 106 1.12 -3.49 -9.24
C ASN A 106 0.98 -2.15 -9.96
N ILE A 107 0.82 -1.04 -9.21
CA ILE A 107 0.80 0.32 -9.79
C ILE A 107 2.21 0.75 -10.20
N ARG A 108 3.19 0.60 -9.30
CA ARG A 108 4.54 1.14 -9.46
C ARG A 108 5.33 0.41 -10.55
N GLU A 109 5.38 -0.92 -10.49
CA GLU A 109 6.22 -1.75 -11.35
C GLU A 109 5.44 -2.24 -12.57
N LYS A 110 4.23 -2.77 -12.36
CA LYS A 110 3.47 -3.44 -13.41
C LYS A 110 2.57 -2.50 -14.22
N ARG A 111 2.42 -1.25 -13.80
CA ARG A 111 1.57 -0.23 -14.46
C ARG A 111 0.12 -0.70 -14.66
N MET A 112 -0.40 -1.51 -13.73
CA MET A 112 -1.75 -2.06 -13.83
C MET A 112 -2.82 -0.97 -13.72
N SER A 113 -3.85 -1.07 -14.57
CA SER A 113 -5.06 -0.28 -14.44
C SER A 113 -5.82 -0.62 -13.15
N LEU A 114 -6.77 0.25 -12.78
CA LEU A 114 -7.62 0.01 -11.60
C LEU A 114 -8.33 -1.34 -11.67
N VAL A 115 -8.85 -1.71 -12.85
CA VAL A 115 -9.62 -2.94 -13.04
C VAL A 115 -8.73 -4.16 -12.87
N GLU A 116 -7.54 -4.16 -13.47
CA GLU A 116 -6.58 -5.29 -13.35
C GLU A 116 -6.13 -5.48 -11.91
N ASN A 117 -5.80 -4.39 -11.20
CA ASN A 117 -5.33 -4.47 -9.83
C ASN A 117 -6.45 -4.87 -8.85
N LEU A 118 -7.70 -4.46 -9.13
CA LEU A 118 -8.87 -4.93 -8.40
C LEU A 118 -9.08 -6.45 -8.59
N MET A 119 -8.80 -6.98 -9.78
CA MET A 119 -8.87 -8.43 -10.02
C MET A 119 -7.80 -9.19 -9.23
N GLU A 120 -6.57 -8.68 -9.17
CA GLU A 120 -5.52 -9.25 -8.31
C GLU A 120 -5.89 -9.21 -6.83
N PHE A 121 -6.48 -8.10 -6.36
CA PHE A 121 -7.03 -8.01 -5.02
C PHE A 121 -8.12 -9.06 -4.76
N ALA A 122 -9.07 -9.21 -5.69
CA ALA A 122 -10.16 -10.17 -5.56
C ALA A 122 -9.66 -11.62 -5.48
N LYS A 123 -8.62 -11.97 -6.26
CA LYS A 123 -7.97 -13.29 -6.18
C LYS A 123 -7.32 -13.51 -4.82
N ALA A 124 -6.52 -12.55 -4.34
CA ALA A 124 -5.88 -12.65 -3.03
C ALA A 124 -6.89 -12.77 -1.89
N LEU A 125 -7.98 -12.01 -1.95
CA LEU A 125 -9.05 -12.07 -0.97
C LEU A 125 -9.81 -13.40 -1.02
N ALA A 126 -10.11 -13.91 -2.23
CA ALA A 126 -10.75 -15.21 -2.40
C ALA A 126 -9.91 -16.34 -1.80
N ALA A 127 -8.59 -16.31 -2.02
CA ALA A 127 -7.67 -17.28 -1.44
C ALA A 127 -7.64 -17.20 0.10
N ALA A 128 -7.74 -16.01 0.70
CA ALA A 128 -7.79 -15.87 2.16
C ALA A 128 -9.13 -16.31 2.78
N CYS A 129 -10.23 -16.22 2.03
CA CYS A 129 -11.55 -16.65 2.50
C CYS A 129 -11.79 -18.15 2.28
N GLN A 130 -11.10 -18.78 1.33
CA GLN A 130 -11.14 -20.22 1.11
C GLN A 130 -10.18 -20.90 2.11
N GLY A 131 -10.73 -21.69 3.03
CA GLY A 131 -9.96 -22.31 4.11
C GLY A 131 -8.85 -23.26 3.63
N LEU A 132 -7.89 -23.53 4.52
CA LEU A 132 -6.87 -24.56 4.31
C LEU A 132 -7.55 -25.93 4.13
N THR A 133 -7.34 -26.59 3.00
CA THR A 133 -7.58 -28.04 2.89
C THR A 133 -6.46 -28.77 3.61
N SER A 134 -6.53 -28.79 4.95
CA SER A 134 -5.86 -29.79 5.78
C SER A 134 -6.93 -30.76 6.24
N GLU A 135 -6.63 -32.06 6.22
CA GLU A 135 -7.60 -33.18 6.31
C GLU A 135 -8.47 -33.22 7.58
N GLU A 136 -8.36 -32.28 8.52
CA GLU A 136 -9.16 -32.31 9.77
C GLU A 136 -9.89 -31.00 10.15
N GLU A 137 -9.60 -29.83 9.58
CA GLU A 137 -10.40 -28.61 9.87
C GLU A 137 -10.13 -27.49 8.85
N THR A 138 -11.15 -27.08 8.10
CA THR A 138 -11.06 -25.95 7.15
C THR A 138 -11.31 -24.64 7.89
N THR A 139 -10.26 -23.97 8.36
CA THR A 139 -10.36 -22.60 8.87
C THR A 139 -9.89 -21.60 7.81
N SER A 140 -10.72 -20.61 7.50
CA SER A 140 -10.34 -19.49 6.62
C SER A 140 -9.47 -18.49 7.38
N LEU A 141 -8.59 -17.78 6.67
CA LEU A 141 -7.76 -16.74 7.29
C LEU A 141 -8.60 -15.52 7.67
N LEU A 142 -9.58 -15.20 6.84
CA LEU A 142 -10.53 -14.13 7.08
C LEU A 142 -11.94 -14.71 7.12
N ASP A 143 -12.73 -14.29 8.09
CA ASP A 143 -14.17 -14.46 8.07
C ASP A 143 -14.84 -13.40 7.17
N THR A 144 -16.18 -13.46 7.07
CA THR A 144 -16.93 -12.53 6.23
C THR A 144 -16.86 -11.08 6.73
N GLU A 145 -16.80 -10.86 8.05
CA GLU A 145 -16.74 -9.53 8.65
C GLU A 145 -15.35 -8.91 8.44
N GLU A 146 -14.29 -9.67 8.70
CA GLU A 146 -12.90 -9.29 8.53
C GLU A 146 -12.57 -9.01 7.05
N ALA A 147 -13.03 -9.87 6.13
CA ALA A 147 -12.92 -9.63 4.70
C ALA A 147 -13.63 -8.33 4.30
N THR A 148 -14.83 -8.08 4.83
CA THR A 148 -15.59 -6.84 4.56
C THR A 148 -14.85 -5.60 5.09
N LYS A 149 -14.23 -5.69 6.27
CA LYS A 149 -13.39 -4.61 6.82
C LYS A 149 -12.21 -4.30 5.89
N LEU A 150 -11.49 -5.32 5.44
CA LEU A 150 -10.34 -5.17 4.53
C LEU A 150 -10.75 -4.58 3.16
N ILE A 151 -11.84 -5.07 2.56
CA ILE A 151 -12.40 -4.52 1.32
C ILE A 151 -12.71 -3.03 1.48
N ASN A 152 -13.40 -2.67 2.56
CA ASN A 152 -13.79 -1.29 2.81
C ASN A 152 -12.59 -0.38 3.03
N TYR A 153 -11.56 -0.87 3.74
CA TYR A 153 -10.31 -0.16 3.92
C TYR A 153 -9.62 0.12 2.59
N ILE A 154 -9.31 -0.93 1.81
CA ILE A 154 -8.59 -0.80 0.53
C ILE A 154 -9.36 0.05 -0.47
N LYS A 155 -10.69 -0.09 -0.51
CA LYS A 155 -11.56 0.75 -1.34
C LYS A 155 -11.35 2.24 -1.02
N LYS A 156 -11.39 2.62 0.25
CA LYS A 156 -11.29 4.02 0.70
C LYS A 156 -9.85 4.56 0.64
N SER A 157 -8.88 3.73 0.97
CA SER A 157 -7.48 4.14 1.14
C SER A 157 -6.71 4.16 -0.18
N LEU A 158 -7.01 3.25 -1.11
CA LEU A 158 -6.31 3.11 -2.39
C LEU A 158 -7.22 3.29 -3.61
N PHE A 159 -8.25 2.44 -3.79
CA PHE A 159 -8.97 2.37 -5.07
C PHE A 159 -9.75 3.64 -5.40
N GLN A 160 -10.36 4.31 -4.41
CA GLN A 160 -11.01 5.61 -4.64
C GLN A 160 -10.02 6.71 -5.06
N LYS A 161 -8.73 6.55 -4.75
CA LYS A 161 -7.66 7.50 -5.05
C LYS A 161 -6.68 6.93 -6.08
N TYR A 162 -7.08 5.91 -6.85
CA TYR A 162 -6.16 5.13 -7.67
C TYR A 162 -5.37 5.98 -8.65
N ARG A 163 -6.05 6.91 -9.34
CA ARG A 163 -5.41 7.80 -10.31
C ARG A 163 -4.33 8.70 -9.68
N LEU A 164 -4.51 9.10 -8.42
CA LEU A 164 -3.51 9.85 -7.68
C LEU A 164 -2.26 9.01 -7.43
N TYR A 165 -2.42 7.80 -6.92
CA TYR A 165 -1.29 6.88 -6.70
C TYR A 165 -0.61 6.49 -8.00
N GLU A 166 -1.37 6.24 -9.07
CA GLU A 166 -0.82 6.00 -10.40
C GLU A 166 0.05 7.17 -10.84
N LEU A 167 -0.45 8.41 -10.82
CA LEU A 167 0.35 9.58 -11.18
C LEU A 167 1.58 9.75 -10.28
N LEU A 168 1.42 9.62 -8.97
CA LEU A 168 2.51 9.79 -8.01
C LEU A 168 3.64 8.77 -8.23
N LEU A 169 3.30 7.49 -8.38
CA LEU A 169 4.25 6.39 -8.45
C LEU A 169 4.85 6.22 -9.86
N THR A 170 4.14 6.66 -10.90
CA THR A 170 4.59 6.53 -12.30
C THR A 170 5.36 7.73 -12.82
N THR A 171 5.07 8.93 -12.32
CA THR A 171 5.67 10.15 -12.88
C THR A 171 7.15 10.28 -12.48
N PRO A 172 8.07 10.50 -13.44
CA PRO A 172 9.47 10.81 -13.14
C PRO A 172 9.61 12.29 -12.74
N ARG A 173 9.14 12.65 -11.53
CA ARG A 173 9.20 14.05 -11.05
C ARG A 173 10.60 14.51 -10.65
N GLU A 174 11.52 13.57 -10.42
CA GLU A 174 12.92 13.85 -10.03
C GLU A 174 13.71 14.64 -11.09
N LYS A 175 13.27 14.69 -12.36
CA LYS A 175 13.99 15.37 -13.45
C LYS A 175 13.49 16.77 -13.82
N LEU A 176 12.36 17.23 -13.26
CA LEU A 176 11.74 18.49 -13.69
C LEU A 176 12.23 19.75 -12.95
N LEU A 177 13.09 19.60 -11.95
CA LEU A 177 13.59 20.73 -11.14
C LEU A 177 15.00 21.21 -11.51
N THR A 178 15.66 20.55 -12.46
CA THR A 178 17.04 20.92 -12.87
C THR A 178 17.10 21.82 -14.10
N GLY A 179 15.96 22.08 -14.76
CA GLY A 179 15.92 22.84 -16.02
C GLY A 179 15.28 24.23 -15.95
N THR A 180 14.62 24.58 -14.85
CA THR A 180 14.02 25.91 -14.69
C THR A 180 14.85 26.71 -13.71
N GLU A 181 15.76 27.51 -14.24
CA GLU A 181 16.36 28.61 -13.51
C GLU A 181 15.22 29.45 -12.93
N ARG A 182 15.04 29.39 -11.61
CA ARG A 182 14.08 30.25 -10.93
C ARG A 182 14.76 31.60 -10.75
N THR A 183 14.57 32.49 -11.72
CA THR A 183 14.73 33.92 -11.46
C THR A 183 13.64 34.32 -10.47
N ILE A 184 14.00 34.34 -9.19
CA ILE A 184 13.22 35.02 -8.18
C ILE A 184 13.50 36.50 -8.42
N ASP A 185 12.56 37.19 -9.07
CA ASP A 185 12.62 38.64 -9.15
C ASP A 185 12.45 39.19 -7.74
N LEU A 186 13.57 39.54 -7.12
CA LEU A 186 13.58 40.29 -5.88
C LEU A 186 13.15 41.70 -6.25
N PHE A 187 11.87 42.02 -6.03
CA PHE A 187 11.46 43.42 -6.06
C PHE A 187 12.25 44.14 -4.97
N SER A 188 13.27 44.91 -5.37
CA SER A 188 13.83 45.93 -4.52
C SER A 188 12.68 46.88 -4.21
N TRP A 189 12.25 46.92 -2.96
CA TRP A 189 11.32 47.92 -2.47
C TRP A 189 11.91 49.30 -2.73
N GLN A 190 11.63 49.86 -3.90
CA GLN A 190 11.77 51.29 -4.14
C GLN A 190 10.37 51.85 -3.99
N ASP A 191 10.25 52.73 -3.00
CA ASP A 191 9.04 53.33 -2.47
C ASP A 191 8.32 52.46 -1.42
N GLY A 192 8.69 52.70 -0.16
CA GLY A 192 7.96 52.17 0.97
C GLY A 192 6.56 52.73 0.94
N PHE A 193 5.57 51.86 0.79
CA PHE A 193 4.21 52.20 1.17
C PHE A 193 4.26 52.67 2.64
N THR A 194 4.12 53.97 2.86
CA THR A 194 3.83 54.50 4.18
C THR A 194 2.56 53.78 4.67
N PRO A 195 2.56 53.19 5.87
CA PRO A 195 1.34 52.63 6.43
C PRO A 195 0.27 53.72 6.41
N LEU A 196 -0.96 53.41 5.99
CA LEU A 196 -2.08 54.32 6.18
C LEU A 196 -2.22 54.56 7.69
N GLU A 197 -1.72 55.70 8.15
CA GLU A 197 -1.86 56.21 9.51
C GLU A 197 -3.28 56.78 9.68
N GLU A 198 -4.31 55.96 9.43
CA GLU A 198 -5.69 56.23 9.85
C GLU A 198 -6.00 55.37 11.08
N GLY A 199 -5.19 55.55 12.12
CA GLY A 199 -5.49 55.07 13.46
C GLY A 199 -6.34 56.09 14.20
N ILE A 200 -7.53 55.71 14.64
CA ILE A 200 -8.38 56.55 15.51
C ILE A 200 -7.62 56.78 16.83
N SER A 201 -7.47 58.04 17.23
CA SER A 201 -6.77 58.41 18.47
C SER A 201 -7.43 57.78 19.71
N THR A 202 -6.64 57.10 20.54
CA THR A 202 -7.09 56.40 21.75
C THR A 202 -7.60 57.32 22.86
N HIS A 203 -7.53 58.64 22.68
CA HIS A 203 -8.08 59.62 23.62
C HIS A 203 -9.62 59.67 23.68
N ILE A 204 -10.32 58.95 22.81
CA ILE A 204 -11.79 58.87 22.81
C ILE A 204 -12.32 57.92 23.92
N TYR A 205 -11.46 57.08 24.52
CA TYR A 205 -11.87 56.11 25.54
C TYR A 205 -11.63 56.53 27.00
N SER A 206 -11.22 57.77 27.23
CA SER A 206 -11.06 58.31 28.58
C SER A 206 -11.93 59.55 28.79
N GLN A 207 -13.24 59.31 28.93
CA GLN A 207 -14.16 60.17 29.67
C GLN A 207 -15.15 59.32 30.47
#